data_AF-A0A7V2XZG3-F1
#
_entry.id   AF-A0A7V2XZG3-F1
#
_cell.length_a   1.000
_cell.length_b   1.000
_cell.length_c   1.000
_cell.angle_alpha   90.00
_cell.angle_beta   90.00
_cell.angle_gamma   90.00
#
_symmetry.space_group_name_H-M   'P 1'
#
loop_
_entity.id
_entity.type
_entity.pdbx_description
1 polymer ?
#
loop_
_entity_poly.entity_id
_entity_poly.type
_entity_poly.pdbx_seq_one_letter_code
_entity_poly.pdbx_strand_id
1 'polypeptide(L)' 'LFGQDIHGPFYPEFGSDLALWRKSMERLLSLEADILCEGHFGVYAPREAVRKYILHYLETYEEET' A
#
# COMPACT_ATOMS: atom_id res chain seq x y z
N LEU A 1 -0.04 1.08 12.18
CA LEU A 1 -0.90 0.56 11.10
C LEU A 1 -0.51 -0.89 10.83
N PHE A 2 -1.45 -1.82 10.86
CA PHE A 2 -1.23 -3.18 10.35
C PHE A 2 -1.84 -3.22 8.95
N GLY A 3 -0.99 -3.36 7.93
CA GLY A 3 -1.39 -3.35 6.53
C GLY A 3 -0.85 -4.59 5.86
N GLN A 4 -1.70 -5.32 5.15
CA GLN A 4 -1.32 -6.49 4.37
C GLN A 4 -1.57 -6.20 2.89
N ASP A 5 -0.75 -6.82 2.04
CA ASP A 5 -0.93 -6.86 0.58
C ASP A 5 -1.01 -5.49 -0.10
N ILE A 6 -0.37 -4.47 0.50
CA ILE A 6 -0.15 -3.14 -0.13
C ILE A 6 0.59 -3.30 -1.46
N HIS A 7 1.45 -4.32 -1.54
CA HIS A 7 2.32 -4.63 -2.66
C HIS A 7 1.70 -5.52 -3.74
N GLY A 8 0.43 -5.94 -3.61
CA GLY A 8 -0.18 -6.92 -4.52
C GLY A 8 0.29 -8.37 -4.28
N PRO A 9 0.25 -9.26 -5.27
CA PRO A 9 -0.12 -9.03 -6.65
C PRO A 9 -1.63 -8.77 -6.83
N PHE A 10 -1.99 -8.07 -7.90
CA PHE A 10 -3.37 -7.79 -8.28
C PHE A 10 -3.76 -8.60 -9.52
N TYR A 11 -4.29 -9.80 -9.32
CA TYR A 11 -4.72 -10.68 -10.40
C TYR A 11 -6.25 -10.65 -10.57
N PRO A 12 -6.78 -10.57 -11.80
CA PRO A 12 -8.23 -10.64 -12.03
C PRO A 12 -8.89 -11.88 -11.42
N GLU A 13 -8.19 -13.01 -11.39
CA GLU A 13 -8.65 -14.28 -10.82
C GLU A 13 -8.87 -14.20 -9.29
N PHE A 14 -8.20 -13.26 -8.62
CA PHE A 14 -8.40 -12.99 -7.19
C PHE A 14 -9.53 -11.98 -6.94
N GLY A 15 -10.15 -11.46 -8.00
CA GLY A 15 -11.13 -10.38 -7.91
C GLY A 15 -10.51 -9.05 -7.48
N SER A 16 -9.23 -8.83 -7.80
CA SER A 16 -8.55 -7.59 -7.49
C SER A 16 -9.17 -6.41 -8.24
N ASP A 17 -9.40 -5.31 -7.53
CA ASP A 17 -9.86 -4.05 -8.10
C ASP A 17 -8.86 -2.95 -7.73
N LEU A 18 -8.05 -2.55 -8.72
CA LEU A 18 -7.01 -1.53 -8.55
C LEU A 18 -7.58 -0.15 -8.17
N ALA A 19 -8.80 0.18 -8.59
CA ALA A 19 -9.43 1.45 -8.23
C ALA A 19 -9.86 1.45 -6.76
N LEU A 20 -10.37 0.33 -6.24
CA LEU A 20 -10.67 0.16 -4.81
C LEU A 20 -9.39 0.08 -3.97
N TRP A 21 -8.36 -0.60 -4.46
CA TRP A 21 -7.06 -0.65 -3.80
C TRP A 21 -6.42 0.75 -3.72
N ARG A 22 -6.41 1.53 -4.80
CA ARG A 22 -5.87 2.90 -4.82
C ARG A 22 -6.56 3.78 -3.77
N LYS A 23 -7.90 3.75 -3.70
CA LYS A 23 -8.67 4.46 -2.66
C LYS A 23 -8.29 4.02 -1.24
N SER A 24 -7.99 2.73 -1.06
CA SER A 24 -7.53 2.21 0.21
C SER A 24 -6.15 2.76 0.57
N MET A 25 -5.22 2.84 -0.39
CA MET A 25 -3.89 3.42 -0.18
C MET A 25 -3.95 4.92 0.16
N GLU A 26 -4.80 5.69 -0.52
CA GLU A 26 -5.06 7.10 -0.19
C GLU A 26 -5.55 7.24 1.26
N ARG A 27 -6.46 6.37 1.69
CA ARG A 27 -6.93 6.32 3.08
C ARG A 27 -5.83 5.95 4.05
N LEU A 28 -4.93 5.02 3.71
CA LEU A 28 -3.80 4.67 4.57
C LEU A 28 -2.83 5.85 4.72
N LEU A 29 -2.55 6.56 3.64
CA LEU A 29 -1.71 7.77 3.66
C LEU A 29 -2.31 8.88 4.55
N SER A 30 -3.64 9.05 4.54
CA SER A 30 -4.30 10.06 5.37
C SER A 30 -4.27 9.77 6.88
N LEU A 31 -3.91 8.55 7.28
CA LEU A 31 -3.73 8.21 8.70
C LEU A 31 -2.42 8.74 9.28
N GLU A 32 -1.47 9.14 8.43
CA GLU A 32 -0.13 9.61 8.82
C GLU A 32 0.58 8.68 9.82
N ALA A 33 0.43 7.37 9.64
CA ALA A 33 0.93 6.38 10.59
C ALA A 33 2.47 6.45 10.73
N ASP A 34 2.95 6.51 11.96
CA ASP A 34 4.40 6.53 12.24
C ASP A 34 5.06 5.15 12.12
N ILE A 35 4.26 4.08 12.22
CA ILE A 35 4.69 2.67 12.10
C ILE A 35 3.71 1.90 11.22
N LEU A 36 4.22 1.18 10.23
CA LEU A 36 3.51 0.17 9.44
C LEU A 36 4.13 -1.21 9.70
N CYS A 37 3.32 -2.16 10.13
CA CYS A 37 3.68 -3.57 10.20
C CYS A 37 3.16 -4.27 8.94
N GLU A 38 4.05 -4.57 8.01
CA GLU A 38 3.77 -5.26 6.76
C GLU A 38 4.21 -6.73 6.88
N GLY A 39 3.35 -7.66 6.44
CA GLY A 39 3.49 -9.08 6.75
C GLY A 39 4.62 -9.80 6.01
N HIS A 40 4.99 -9.36 4.81
CA HIS A 40 5.98 -10.01 3.94
C HIS A 40 7.34 -9.27 3.95
N PHE A 41 7.33 -7.96 4.19
CA PHE A 41 8.47 -7.07 4.07
C PHE A 41 8.90 -6.43 5.41
N GLY A 42 8.13 -6.64 6.47
CA GLY A 42 8.51 -6.27 7.85
C GLY A 42 7.96 -4.93 8.31
N VAL A 43 8.67 -4.28 9.24
CA VAL A 43 8.20 -3.06 9.91
C VAL A 43 8.86 -1.82 9.33
N TYR A 44 8.04 -0.84 8.93
CA TYR A 44 8.47 0.47 8.44
C TYR A 44 8.22 1.55 9.49
N ALA A 45 9.27 2.31 9.81
CA ALA A 45 9.25 3.49 10.65
C ALA A 45 10.48 4.35 10.29
N PRO A 46 10.46 5.69 10.44
CA PRO A 46 9.35 6.52 10.93
C PRO A 46 8.27 6.76 9.85
N ARG A 47 7.34 7.69 10.11
CA ARG A 47 6.24 8.10 9.23
C ARG A 47 6.65 8.26 7.76
N GLU A 48 7.82 8.85 7.52
CA GLU A 48 8.35 9.08 6.17
C GLU A 48 8.64 7.77 5.43
N ALA A 49 9.13 6.74 6.14
CA ALA A 49 9.35 5.42 5.58
C ALA A 49 8.02 4.73 5.24
N VAL A 50 7.00 4.87 6.11
CA VAL A 50 5.65 4.37 5.86
C VAL A 50 5.05 5.02 4.61
N ARG A 51 5.12 6.35 4.53
CA ARG A 51 4.63 7.12 3.37
C ARG A 51 5.34 6.70 2.09
N LYS A 52 6.68 6.59 2.13
CA LYS A 52 7.49 6.19 0.98
C LYS A 52 7.10 4.80 0.47
N TYR A 53 6.88 3.86 1.38
CA TYR A 53 6.47 2.49 1.03
C TYR A 53 5.14 2.47 0.28
N ILE A 54 4.11 3.14 0.80
CA ILE A 54 2.79 3.18 0.16
C ILE A 54 2.83 3.91 -1.19
N LEU A 55 3.54 5.04 -1.27
CA LEU A 55 3.67 5.80 -2.52
C LEU A 55 4.42 5.02 -3.61
N HIS A 56 5.45 4.26 -3.25
CA HIS A 56 6.18 3.44 -4.19
C HIS A 56 5.26 2.46 -4.93
N TYR A 57 4.36 1.79 -4.21
CA TYR A 57 3.40 0.87 -4.86
C TYR A 57 2.30 1.60 -5.61
N LEU A 58 1.82 2.75 -5.13
CA LEU A 58 0.90 3.59 -5.90
C LEU A 58 1.47 3.99 -7.27
N GLU A 59 2.73 4.40 -7.32
CA GLU A 59 3.45 4.72 -8.56
C GLU A 59 3.63 3.48 -9.43
N THR A 60 4.08 2.36 -8.84
CA THR A 60 4.27 1.09 -9.55
C THR A 60 3.01 0.64 -10.31
N TYR A 61 1.83 0.81 -9.70
CA TYR A 61 0.54 0.41 -10.28
C TYR A 61 -0.21 1.55 -10.98
N GLU A 62 0.38 2.73 -11.14
CA GLU A 62 -0.17 3.83 -11.93
C GLU A 62 0.08 3.64 -13.43
N GLU A 63 1.17 2.98 -13.80
CA GLU A 63 1.52 2.70 -15.20
C GLU A 63 0.73 1.51 -15.79
N GLU A 64 0.04 0.73 -14.96
CA GLU A 64 -0.72 -0.46 -15.36
C GLU A 64 -2.20 -0.20 -15.69
N THR A 65 -2.68 1.05 -15.52
CA THR A 65 -4.08 1.46 -15.78
C THR A 65 -4.29 2.30 -17.03
#